data_AF-A0AAD6Z084-F1
#
_entry.id   AF-A0AAD6Z084-F1
#
_cell.length_a   1.000
_cell.length_b   1.000
_cell.length_c   1.000
_cell.angle_alpha   90.00
_cell.angle_beta   90.00
_cell.angle_gamma   90.00
#
_symmetry.space_group_name_H-M   'P 1'
#
loop_
_entity.id
_entity.type
_entity.pdbx_description
1 polymer ?
#
loop_
_entity_poly.entity_id
_entity_poly.type
_entity_poly.pdbx_seq_one_letter_code
_entity_poly.pdbx_strand_id
1 'polypeptide(L)'
;MPKSRMKPHAACAAFAQPVYLRIVTRSVRRQQWQQEATATAVKVSTTTPFIAGPLLTSAMELGVTSCKPRSFVGEGGALDLTLQSMPGAGAYSLSAWQDHILSPRDMHDDDERIVITARSVDEGARVLIMVALWIFSGRPTGLKFKELLQEQFASPRPTVDGTIRDPIALFGLHVSIGPGVWKGPRNEVVARALKIALADGHYWTEREAYMTLRLHPSRTPIPHRSCALKATGLLLLLHFLFIGAPLPASPFLHSTLFNGRQTASKFDLAFLAHFISADSLSLAEDSIEYQYLLNIPEVDPGMIAPHRSRQEHDGVCLSIISFLTLGTVDIEHHPDFLALSDGFNACVEAFGGQERPHHTLEWFATPCRELIIASYDRKISGPADILSHLDFTQTNPADDVWGENTEIVVLITQFITHYLSEPGNPADPNRVFHALMDEDSDPADTLLRPKLFLSVLTGSTLLPIKPTWKIKCLITHDWSQEYPTIDADGQEDYGPDVTISFRSCFKTFSITNNARLRWLLMKEDPKPGSDTEFGSYIHGQLLASREEYTSS
;
A
#
# COMPACT_ATOMS: atom_id res chain seq x y z
N MET A 1 -51.07 31.05 61.69
CA MET A 1 -49.94 31.43 60.81
C MET A 1 -48.80 31.86 61.72
N PRO A 2 -47.53 31.40 61.62
CA PRO A 2 -46.80 30.76 60.51
C PRO A 2 -46.07 29.43 60.92
N LYS A 3 -45.11 28.99 60.08
CA LYS A 3 -44.03 27.99 60.28
C LYS A 3 -44.32 26.52 59.92
N SER A 4 -44.15 26.20 58.63
CA SER A 4 -43.81 24.84 58.19
C SER A 4 -42.30 24.60 58.39
N ARG A 5 -41.96 23.55 59.14
CA ARG A 5 -40.60 22.99 59.22
C ARG A 5 -40.51 21.84 58.22
N MET A 6 -39.66 21.97 57.21
CA MET A 6 -39.22 20.81 56.40
C MET A 6 -38.18 20.00 57.21
N LYS A 7 -38.37 18.68 57.27
CA LYS A 7 -37.36 17.72 57.70
C LYS A 7 -36.45 17.38 56.51
N PRO A 8 -35.13 17.19 56.70
CA PRO A 8 -34.25 16.71 55.65
C PRO A 8 -34.37 15.18 55.49
N HIS A 9 -34.44 14.73 54.23
CA HIS A 9 -34.20 13.33 53.86
C HIS A 9 -32.70 13.07 53.82
N ALA A 10 -32.26 12.03 54.53
CA ALA A 10 -30.92 11.48 54.42
C ALA A 10 -30.79 10.74 53.08
N ALA A 11 -29.85 11.15 52.24
CA ALA A 11 -29.40 10.39 51.08
C ALA A 11 -28.08 9.68 51.43
N CYS A 12 -28.07 8.35 51.30
CA CYS A 12 -26.89 7.51 51.43
C CYS A 12 -25.85 7.89 50.38
N ALA A 13 -24.65 8.28 50.82
CA ALA A 13 -23.47 8.33 49.99
C ALA A 13 -22.85 6.93 49.87
N ALA A 14 -22.88 6.33 48.68
CA ALA A 14 -22.05 5.18 48.36
C ALA A 14 -20.70 5.69 47.84
N PHE A 15 -19.64 5.46 48.60
CA PHE A 15 -18.26 5.71 48.19
C PHE A 15 -17.87 4.73 47.08
N ALA A 16 -17.53 5.24 45.90
CA ALA A 16 -16.82 4.47 44.88
C ALA A 16 -15.34 4.34 45.30
N GLN A 17 -14.84 3.12 45.48
CA GLN A 17 -13.42 2.89 45.68
C GLN A 17 -12.66 2.92 44.34
N PRO A 18 -11.46 3.50 44.27
CA PRO A 18 -10.65 3.49 43.06
C PRO A 18 -10.12 2.07 42.78
N VAL A 19 -10.27 1.63 41.53
CA VAL A 19 -9.67 0.40 41.00
C VAL A 19 -8.22 0.71 40.61
N TYR A 20 -7.25 0.04 41.24
CA TYR A 20 -5.84 0.17 40.89
C TYR A 20 -5.47 -0.84 39.80
N LEU A 21 -4.94 -0.36 38.68
CA LEU A 21 -4.41 -1.18 37.60
C LEU A 21 -2.91 -1.41 37.86
N ARG A 22 -2.47 -2.67 38.00
CA ARG A 22 -1.05 -3.02 38.16
C ARG A 22 -0.57 -3.79 36.94
N ILE A 23 0.24 -3.15 36.11
CA ILE A 23 0.87 -3.77 34.94
C ILE A 23 2.13 -4.51 35.40
N VAL A 24 2.23 -5.80 35.09
CA VAL A 24 3.41 -6.62 35.37
C VAL A 24 3.84 -7.29 34.07
N THR A 25 5.00 -6.89 33.54
CA THR A 25 5.63 -7.55 32.40
C THR A 25 6.48 -8.73 32.88
N ARG A 26 6.29 -9.90 32.27
CA ARG A 26 7.16 -11.07 32.48
C ARG A 26 7.56 -11.65 31.13
N SER A 27 8.87 -11.70 30.87
CA SER A 27 9.42 -12.46 29.73
C SER A 27 9.48 -13.94 30.08
N VAL A 28 8.87 -14.80 29.27
CA VAL A 28 9.03 -16.26 29.39
C VAL A 28 9.86 -16.75 28.22
N ARG A 29 11.10 -17.20 28.48
CA ARG A 29 11.93 -17.92 27.50
C ARG A 29 11.55 -19.40 27.52
N ARG A 30 11.11 -19.94 26.37
CA ARG A 30 11.09 -21.39 26.12
C ARG A 30 12.04 -21.69 24.97
N GLN A 31 12.97 -22.63 25.19
CA GLN A 31 13.92 -23.12 24.20
C GLN A 31 13.21 -24.09 23.23
N GLN A 32 12.91 -23.63 22.02
CA GLN A 32 12.97 -24.38 20.76
C GLN A 32 12.84 -23.38 19.60
N TRP A 33 13.80 -23.41 18.68
CA TRP A 33 13.92 -22.60 17.45
C TRP A 33 12.66 -22.76 16.57
N GLN A 34 12.07 -21.80 15.86
CA GLN A 34 12.34 -20.40 15.49
C GLN A 34 10.98 -19.71 15.24
N GLN A 35 10.69 -18.64 15.99
CA GLN A 35 9.98 -17.40 15.64
C GLN A 35 9.71 -16.69 16.98
N GLU A 36 10.52 -15.67 17.29
CA GLU A 36 10.34 -14.86 18.49
C GLU A 36 9.15 -13.92 18.29
N ALA A 37 7.96 -14.36 18.66
CA ALA A 37 6.82 -13.47 18.86
C ALA A 37 6.83 -12.96 20.31
N THR A 38 7.15 -11.68 20.50
CA THR A 38 7.02 -11.00 21.79
C THR A 38 5.53 -10.82 22.10
N ALA A 39 4.95 -11.71 22.90
CA ALA A 39 3.57 -11.59 23.35
C ALA A 39 3.48 -10.70 24.60
N THR A 40 2.77 -9.57 24.50
CA THR A 40 2.49 -8.70 25.66
C THR A 40 1.22 -9.20 26.35
N ALA A 41 1.37 -9.79 27.55
CA ALA A 41 0.23 -10.23 28.35
C ALA A 41 -0.28 -9.10 29.25
N VAL A 42 -1.55 -8.71 29.12
CA VAL A 42 -2.22 -7.74 30.00
C VAL A 42 -3.14 -8.49 30.95
N LYS A 43 -2.87 -8.42 32.25
CA LYS A 43 -3.68 -9.07 33.27
C LYS A 43 -4.71 -8.09 33.84
N VAL A 44 -6.00 -8.36 33.63
CA VAL A 44 -7.10 -7.58 34.19
C VAL A 44 -7.78 -8.41 35.28
N SER A 45 -7.77 -7.94 36.53
CA SER A 45 -8.50 -8.57 37.64
C SER A 45 -9.65 -7.68 38.09
N THR A 46 -10.88 -8.19 38.05
CA THR A 46 -12.06 -7.54 38.62
C THR A 46 -12.60 -8.38 39.78
N THR A 47 -12.96 -7.75 40.90
CA THR A 47 -13.48 -8.42 42.10
C THR A 47 -15.01 -8.59 42.11
N THR A 48 -15.71 -8.19 41.06
CA THR A 48 -17.18 -8.24 40.98
C THR A 48 -17.68 -9.09 39.80
N PRO A 49 -18.58 -10.07 40.03
CA PRO A 49 -18.95 -11.10 39.04
C PRO A 49 -19.98 -10.66 37.98
N PHE A 50 -20.19 -9.37 37.73
CA PHE A 50 -21.37 -8.88 36.97
C PHE A 50 -21.07 -7.80 35.92
N ILE A 51 -20.02 -7.93 35.12
CA ILE A 51 -19.83 -7.07 33.92
C ILE A 51 -19.17 -7.89 32.79
N ALA A 52 -19.90 -8.84 32.19
CA ALA A 52 -19.39 -9.58 31.03
C ALA A 52 -19.68 -8.86 29.69
N GLY A 53 -20.84 -8.23 29.56
CA GLY A 53 -21.30 -7.61 28.30
C GLY A 53 -20.44 -6.42 27.83
N PRO A 54 -20.23 -5.37 28.65
CA PRO A 54 -19.46 -4.20 28.23
C PRO A 54 -17.97 -4.48 27.94
N LEU A 55 -17.37 -5.44 28.65
CA LEU A 55 -15.98 -5.84 28.42
C LEU A 55 -15.80 -6.62 27.11
N LEU A 56 -16.80 -7.39 26.68
CA LEU A 56 -16.80 -8.08 25.39
C LEU A 56 -16.91 -7.12 24.22
N THR A 57 -17.71 -6.06 24.34
CA THR A 57 -17.83 -5.02 23.30
C THR A 57 -16.51 -4.25 23.12
N SER A 58 -15.88 -3.81 24.21
CA SER A 58 -14.57 -3.15 24.15
C SER A 58 -13.44 -4.10 23.71
N ALA A 59 -13.55 -5.41 23.98
CA ALA A 59 -12.60 -6.41 23.50
C ALA A 59 -12.72 -6.65 21.98
N MET A 60 -13.93 -6.58 21.41
CA MET A 60 -14.12 -6.66 19.95
C MET A 60 -13.59 -5.42 19.23
N GLU A 61 -13.75 -4.22 19.82
CA GLU A 61 -13.14 -2.98 19.30
C GLU A 61 -11.60 -3.01 19.30
N LEU A 62 -10.98 -3.87 20.12
CA LEU A 62 -9.54 -4.08 20.21
C LEU A 62 -9.02 -5.27 19.37
N GLY A 63 -9.85 -5.85 18.49
CA GLY A 63 -9.40 -6.88 17.56
C GLY A 63 -9.14 -8.26 18.17
N VAL A 64 -9.83 -8.63 19.26
CA VAL A 64 -9.72 -9.98 19.86
C VAL A 64 -10.31 -11.04 18.92
N THR A 65 -9.45 -11.91 18.37
CA THR A 65 -9.85 -12.96 17.40
C THR A 65 -10.05 -14.35 18.01
N SER A 66 -9.67 -14.57 19.28
CA SER A 66 -9.79 -15.88 19.93
C SER A 66 -9.92 -15.76 21.45
N CYS A 67 -10.95 -16.39 22.01
CA CYS A 67 -11.09 -16.63 23.44
C CYS A 67 -10.97 -18.14 23.70
N LYS A 68 -9.88 -18.60 24.31
CA LYS A 68 -9.79 -19.99 24.81
C LYS A 68 -10.12 -20.01 26.31
N PRO A 69 -11.29 -20.53 26.72
CA PRO A 69 -11.52 -20.79 28.14
C PRO A 69 -10.56 -21.91 28.57
N ARG A 70 -9.68 -21.64 29.53
CA ARG A 70 -9.01 -22.71 30.28
C ARG A 70 -10.04 -23.31 31.23
N SER A 71 -10.25 -24.61 31.15
CA SER A 71 -10.99 -25.35 32.17
C SER A 71 -10.28 -25.20 33.51
N PHE A 72 -10.92 -24.54 34.47
CA PHE A 72 -10.51 -24.59 35.87
C PHE A 72 -11.72 -24.69 36.79
N VAL A 73 -11.60 -25.63 37.72
CA VAL A 73 -12.47 -25.86 38.87
C VAL A 73 -11.97 -24.97 40.00
N GLY A 74 -12.81 -24.08 40.52
CA GLY A 74 -12.51 -23.28 41.72
C GLY A 74 -13.03 -21.84 41.65
N GLU A 75 -13.82 -21.46 42.65
CA GLU A 75 -14.46 -20.14 42.80
C GLU A 75 -13.40 -19.02 42.95
N GLY A 76 -13.42 -18.05 42.04
CA GLY A 76 -12.55 -16.86 42.05
C GLY A 76 -11.71 -16.66 40.79
N GLY A 77 -12.28 -16.81 39.59
CA GLY A 77 -11.55 -16.74 38.31
C GLY A 77 -11.35 -15.31 37.79
N ALA A 78 -10.09 -14.88 37.64
CA ALA A 78 -9.72 -13.78 36.77
C ALA A 78 -9.69 -14.26 35.31
N LEU A 79 -10.32 -13.51 34.40
CA LEU A 79 -10.26 -13.78 32.96
C LEU A 79 -8.92 -13.27 32.41
N ASP A 80 -7.97 -14.17 32.13
CA ASP A 80 -6.74 -13.80 31.42
C ASP A 80 -7.07 -13.70 29.91
N LEU A 81 -7.34 -12.48 29.44
CA LEU A 81 -7.46 -12.17 28.02
C LEU A 81 -6.06 -11.85 27.48
N THR A 82 -5.48 -12.78 26.73
CA THR A 82 -4.24 -12.50 26.00
C THR A 82 -4.62 -11.98 24.62
N LEU A 83 -4.48 -10.67 24.41
CA LEU A 83 -4.54 -10.05 23.10
C LEU A 83 -3.31 -10.47 22.30
N GLN A 84 -3.45 -11.46 21.42
CA GLN A 84 -2.48 -11.72 20.37
C GLN A 84 -3.03 -11.10 19.09
N SER A 85 -2.57 -9.90 18.73
CA SER A 85 -2.70 -9.42 17.36
C SER A 85 -1.93 -10.39 16.48
N MET A 86 -2.62 -11.13 15.60
CA MET A 86 -1.92 -11.97 14.64
C MET A 86 -1.12 -11.07 13.71
N PRO A 87 0.22 -11.25 13.59
CA PRO A 87 1.01 -10.53 12.60
C PRO A 87 0.35 -10.67 11.22
N GLY A 88 0.05 -9.55 10.57
CA GLY A 88 -0.59 -9.54 9.25
C GLY A 88 -2.12 -9.57 9.22
N ALA A 89 -2.83 -9.52 10.36
CA ALA A 89 -4.31 -9.46 10.36
C ALA A 89 -4.86 -8.32 9.49
N GLY A 90 -4.24 -7.14 9.54
CA GLY A 90 -4.60 -6.00 8.68
C GLY A 90 -4.42 -6.29 7.18
N ALA A 91 -3.37 -7.04 6.80
CA ALA A 91 -3.09 -7.39 5.41
C ALA A 91 -4.09 -8.40 4.84
N TYR A 92 -4.48 -9.41 5.63
CA TYR A 92 -5.55 -10.34 5.25
C TYR A 92 -6.90 -9.63 5.09
N SER A 93 -7.22 -8.73 6.02
CA SER A 93 -8.46 -7.96 5.94
C SER A 93 -8.49 -7.04 4.72
N LEU A 94 -7.41 -6.31 4.45
CA LEU A 94 -7.29 -5.46 3.27
C LEU A 94 -7.43 -6.28 1.98
N SER A 95 -6.78 -7.44 1.88
CA SER A 95 -6.94 -8.33 0.73
C SER A 95 -8.37 -8.80 0.57
N ALA A 96 -9.02 -9.26 1.65
CA ALA A 96 -10.38 -9.77 1.59
C ALA A 96 -11.37 -8.67 1.18
N TRP A 97 -11.13 -7.44 1.64
CA TRP A 97 -11.89 -6.26 1.26
C TRP A 97 -11.69 -5.89 -0.21
N GLN A 98 -10.43 -5.85 -0.69
CA GLN A 98 -10.14 -5.63 -2.12
C GLN A 98 -10.82 -6.70 -2.98
N ASP A 99 -10.71 -7.97 -2.60
CA ASP A 99 -11.38 -9.07 -3.30
C ASP A 99 -12.91 -8.92 -3.25
N HIS A 100 -13.48 -8.42 -2.15
CA HIS A 100 -14.92 -8.19 -2.02
C HIS A 100 -15.43 -7.10 -2.96
N ILE A 101 -14.73 -5.96 -3.02
CA ILE A 101 -15.11 -4.81 -3.84
C ILE A 101 -14.83 -5.04 -5.31
N LEU A 102 -13.68 -5.65 -5.62
CA LEU A 102 -13.28 -5.95 -6.98
C LEU A 102 -13.86 -7.27 -7.49
N SER A 103 -14.59 -8.00 -6.63
CA SER A 103 -15.34 -9.17 -7.07
C SER A 103 -16.33 -8.72 -8.13
N PRO A 104 -16.42 -9.40 -9.28
CA PRO A 104 -17.44 -9.15 -10.28
C PRO A 104 -18.80 -9.60 -9.74
N ARG A 105 -19.34 -8.88 -8.75
CA ARG A 105 -20.73 -9.02 -8.33
C ARG A 105 -21.55 -8.23 -9.33
N ASP A 106 -22.23 -8.96 -10.22
CA ASP A 106 -23.32 -8.48 -11.06
C ASP A 106 -23.01 -7.33 -12.03
N MET A 107 -21.75 -7.09 -12.42
CA MET A 107 -21.45 -6.37 -13.68
C MET A 107 -21.78 -7.30 -14.86
N HIS A 108 -23.06 -7.59 -15.02
CA HIS A 108 -23.58 -8.53 -16.02
C HIS A 108 -23.62 -7.94 -17.43
N ASP A 109 -23.40 -6.63 -17.57
CA ASP A 109 -23.23 -5.98 -18.86
C ASP A 109 -21.75 -5.64 -19.07
N ASP A 110 -21.12 -6.25 -20.08
CA ASP A 110 -19.79 -5.86 -20.53
C ASP A 110 -19.74 -4.37 -20.97
N ASP A 111 -20.91 -3.78 -21.28
CA ASP A 111 -21.10 -2.39 -21.70
C ASP A 111 -20.82 -1.34 -20.60
N GLU A 112 -20.74 -1.75 -19.33
CA GLU A 112 -20.47 -0.84 -18.21
C GLU A 112 -18.98 -0.71 -17.85
N ARG A 113 -18.09 -1.50 -18.46
CA ARG A 113 -16.67 -1.46 -18.16
C ARG A 113 -15.96 -0.33 -18.90
N ILE A 114 -15.17 0.45 -18.19
CA ILE A 114 -14.27 1.42 -18.80
C ILE A 114 -13.03 0.70 -19.31
N VAL A 115 -12.82 0.75 -20.63
CA VAL A 115 -11.62 0.22 -21.28
C VAL A 115 -10.78 1.38 -21.79
N ILE A 116 -9.58 1.54 -21.23
CA ILE A 116 -8.59 2.50 -21.71
C ILE A 116 -7.58 1.73 -22.57
N THR A 117 -7.50 2.07 -23.85
CA THR A 117 -6.40 1.65 -24.72
C THR A 117 -5.49 2.84 -24.94
N ALA A 118 -4.19 2.69 -24.70
CA ALA A 118 -3.21 3.73 -24.95
C ALA A 118 -1.90 3.12 -25.47
N ARG A 119 -0.99 3.96 -25.99
CA ARG A 119 0.33 3.47 -26.40
C ARG A 119 1.28 3.39 -25.22
N SER A 120 1.23 4.37 -24.33
CA SER A 120 2.10 4.51 -23.16
C SER A 120 1.33 4.51 -21.84
N VAL A 121 1.98 4.11 -20.75
CA VAL A 121 1.44 4.29 -19.38
C VAL A 121 1.16 5.77 -19.10
N ASP A 122 1.98 6.70 -19.61
CA ASP A 122 1.80 8.14 -19.44
C ASP A 122 0.55 8.67 -20.17
N GLU A 123 0.29 8.19 -21.38
CA GLU A 123 -0.90 8.48 -22.17
C GLU A 123 -2.13 7.90 -21.47
N GLY A 124 -2.09 6.63 -21.07
CA GLY A 124 -3.16 5.98 -20.31
C GLY A 124 -3.48 6.68 -18.99
N ALA A 125 -2.45 7.17 -18.27
CA ALA A 125 -2.60 7.90 -17.02
C ALA A 125 -3.30 9.26 -17.22
N ARG A 126 -2.95 10.00 -18.27
CA ARG A 126 -3.62 11.28 -18.61
C ARG A 126 -5.07 11.05 -19.04
N VAL A 127 -5.34 9.97 -19.79
CA VAL A 127 -6.70 9.57 -20.13
C VAL A 127 -7.49 9.24 -18.86
N LEU A 128 -6.92 8.48 -17.93
CA LEU A 128 -7.58 8.15 -16.67
C LEU A 128 -7.89 9.40 -15.82
N ILE A 129 -6.98 10.37 -15.74
CA ILE A 129 -7.21 11.66 -15.08
C ILE A 129 -8.37 12.41 -15.75
N MET A 130 -8.40 12.44 -17.09
CA MET A 130 -9.46 13.08 -17.85
C MET A 130 -10.81 12.41 -17.62
N VAL A 131 -10.86 11.07 -17.55
CA VAL A 131 -12.05 10.30 -17.18
C VAL A 131 -12.53 10.67 -15.77
N ALA A 132 -11.63 10.69 -14.79
CA ALA A 132 -11.96 11.05 -13.41
C ALA A 132 -12.48 12.50 -13.29
N LEU A 133 -11.86 13.47 -13.98
CA LEU A 133 -12.34 14.85 -14.05
C LEU A 133 -13.71 14.94 -14.73
N TRP A 134 -13.94 14.15 -15.79
CA TRP A 134 -15.19 14.17 -16.51
C TRP A 134 -16.36 13.75 -15.62
N ILE A 135 -16.18 12.68 -14.85
CA ILE A 135 -17.17 12.15 -13.89
C ILE A 135 -17.68 13.26 -12.96
N PHE A 136 -16.79 14.12 -12.45
CA PHE A 136 -17.16 15.18 -11.50
C PHE A 136 -17.45 16.55 -12.14
N SER A 137 -17.28 16.69 -13.45
CA SER A 137 -17.48 17.96 -14.15
C SER A 137 -18.96 18.35 -14.35
N GLY A 138 -19.90 17.43 -14.09
CA GLY A 138 -21.33 17.62 -14.33
C GLY A 138 -21.70 17.76 -15.82
N ARG A 139 -20.79 17.41 -16.74
CA ARG A 139 -21.02 17.49 -18.19
C ARG A 139 -21.79 16.27 -18.71
N PRO A 140 -22.65 16.44 -19.74
CA PRO A 140 -23.39 15.33 -20.34
C PRO A 140 -22.44 14.32 -21.01
N THR A 141 -22.74 13.02 -20.86
CA THR A 141 -21.91 11.89 -21.33
C THR A 141 -22.07 11.62 -22.84
N GLY A 142 -21.04 11.04 -23.49
CA GLY A 142 -21.10 10.58 -24.90
C GLY A 142 -20.08 11.23 -25.84
N LEU A 143 -20.54 11.61 -27.05
CA LEU A 143 -19.72 12.11 -28.18
C LEU A 143 -18.74 13.23 -27.78
N LYS A 144 -19.16 14.14 -26.91
CA LYS A 144 -18.33 15.27 -26.44
C LYS A 144 -17.06 14.83 -25.70
N PHE A 145 -17.09 13.69 -25.01
CA PHE A 145 -15.89 13.16 -24.36
C PHE A 145 -14.91 12.63 -25.40
N LYS A 146 -15.41 11.88 -26.40
CA LYS A 146 -14.57 11.34 -27.49
C LYS A 146 -13.94 12.47 -28.32
N GLU A 147 -14.69 13.52 -28.60
CA GLU A 147 -14.19 14.73 -29.27
C GLU A 147 -13.09 15.40 -28.44
N LEU A 148 -13.32 15.64 -27.15
CA LEU A 148 -12.31 16.24 -26.27
C LEU A 148 -11.06 15.36 -26.13
N LEU A 149 -11.23 14.04 -26.11
CA LEU A 149 -10.13 13.08 -26.09
C LEU A 149 -9.31 13.17 -27.39
N GLN A 150 -9.96 13.26 -28.54
CA GLN A 150 -9.29 13.45 -29.83
C GLN A 150 -8.61 14.82 -29.96
N GLU A 151 -9.19 15.88 -29.38
CA GLU A 151 -8.57 17.21 -29.34
C GLU A 151 -7.33 17.23 -28.45
N GLN A 152 -7.37 16.55 -27.31
CA GLN A 152 -6.28 16.55 -26.33
C GLN A 152 -5.11 15.64 -26.73
N PHE A 153 -5.39 14.58 -27.50
CA PHE A 153 -4.37 13.62 -27.92
C PHE A 153 -4.28 13.60 -29.45
N ALA A 154 -3.14 14.06 -29.98
CA ALA A 154 -2.90 14.15 -31.43
C ALA A 154 -2.93 12.80 -32.17
N SER A 155 -2.87 11.68 -31.45
CA SER A 155 -2.95 10.34 -32.03
C SER A 155 -4.38 9.79 -31.94
N PRO A 156 -4.83 8.97 -32.91
CA PRO A 156 -6.15 8.35 -32.86
C PRO A 156 -6.23 7.15 -31.90
N ARG A 157 -5.15 6.83 -31.16
CA ARG A 157 -5.02 5.59 -30.39
C ARG A 157 -5.54 5.61 -28.95
N PRO A 158 -5.48 6.70 -28.16
CA PRO A 158 -6.14 6.68 -26.88
C PRO A 158 -7.64 6.55 -27.10
N THR A 159 -8.19 5.38 -26.80
CA THR A 159 -9.62 5.13 -26.84
C THR A 159 -10.12 4.89 -25.44
N VAL A 160 -11.31 5.40 -25.18
CA VAL A 160 -12.10 5.04 -24.00
C VAL A 160 -13.39 4.46 -24.50
N ASP A 161 -13.57 3.17 -24.24
CA ASP A 161 -14.81 2.46 -24.46
C ASP A 161 -15.52 2.24 -23.12
N GLY A 162 -16.85 2.15 -23.16
CA GLY A 162 -17.71 2.10 -21.99
C GLY A 162 -18.40 3.43 -21.65
N THR A 163 -19.39 3.34 -20.78
CA THR A 163 -20.21 4.49 -20.37
C THR A 163 -19.60 5.21 -19.17
N ILE A 164 -18.98 6.38 -19.40
CA ILE A 164 -18.40 7.23 -18.33
C ILE A 164 -19.51 8.00 -17.61
N ARG A 165 -20.37 7.32 -16.86
CA ARG A 165 -21.46 7.96 -16.09
C ARG A 165 -21.23 7.91 -14.59
N ASP A 166 -20.61 6.86 -14.10
CA ASP A 166 -20.58 6.54 -12.68
C ASP A 166 -19.14 6.18 -12.25
N PRO A 167 -18.64 6.74 -11.13
CA PRO A 167 -17.39 6.30 -10.49
C PRO A 167 -17.24 4.78 -10.38
N ILE A 168 -18.34 4.03 -10.18
CA ILE A 168 -18.34 2.57 -10.01
C ILE A 168 -17.77 1.82 -11.22
N ALA A 169 -17.94 2.37 -12.42
CA ALA A 169 -17.45 1.78 -13.67
C ALA A 169 -15.92 1.66 -13.68
N LEU A 170 -15.20 2.48 -12.89
CA LEU A 170 -13.75 2.41 -12.75
C LEU A 170 -13.28 1.24 -11.88
N PHE A 171 -14.16 0.54 -11.16
CA PHE A 171 -13.76 -0.68 -10.45
C PHE A 171 -13.56 -1.84 -11.43
N GLY A 172 -14.32 -1.81 -12.54
CA GLY A 172 -14.14 -2.68 -13.71
C GLY A 172 -13.10 -2.16 -14.71
N LEU A 173 -12.27 -1.17 -14.35
CA LEU A 173 -11.30 -0.55 -15.25
C LEU A 173 -10.39 -1.60 -15.89
N HIS A 174 -10.43 -1.65 -17.22
CA HIS A 174 -9.50 -2.43 -18.03
C HIS A 174 -8.54 -1.48 -18.75
N VAL A 175 -7.26 -1.81 -18.75
CA VAL A 175 -6.22 -1.00 -19.37
C VAL A 175 -5.40 -1.88 -20.30
N SER A 176 -5.19 -1.39 -21.53
CA SER A 176 -4.31 -1.97 -22.53
C SER A 176 -3.26 -0.93 -22.93
N ILE A 177 -1.98 -1.28 -22.76
CA ILE A 177 -0.82 -0.45 -23.13
C ILE A 177 0.03 -1.25 -24.11
N GLY A 178 0.03 -0.85 -25.37
CA GLY A 178 0.66 -1.63 -26.43
C GLY A 178 0.15 -3.10 -26.44
N PRO A 179 1.04 -4.11 -26.38
CA PRO A 179 0.65 -5.52 -26.26
C PRO A 179 0.24 -5.95 -24.83
N GLY A 180 0.51 -5.11 -23.82
CA GLY A 180 0.19 -5.38 -22.42
C GLY A 180 -1.29 -5.18 -22.12
N VAL A 181 -1.90 -6.14 -21.43
CA VAL A 181 -3.33 -6.15 -21.05
C VAL A 181 -3.53 -6.56 -19.60
N TRP A 182 -4.61 -6.15 -18.94
CA TRP A 182 -5.03 -6.54 -17.56
C TRP A 182 -4.38 -5.77 -16.39
N LYS A 183 -4.04 -6.48 -15.31
CA LYS A 183 -3.79 -5.92 -13.97
C LYS A 183 -2.50 -5.12 -13.88
N GLY A 184 -1.44 -5.55 -14.59
CA GLY A 184 -0.15 -4.86 -14.60
C GLY A 184 -0.27 -3.45 -15.16
N PRO A 185 -0.64 -3.30 -16.46
CA PRO A 185 -0.86 -1.99 -17.08
C PRO A 185 -1.87 -1.14 -16.33
N ARG A 186 -2.95 -1.72 -15.80
CA ARG A 186 -3.93 -0.99 -14.98
C ARG A 186 -3.29 -0.39 -13.73
N ASN A 187 -2.54 -1.19 -12.97
CA ASN A 187 -1.90 -0.73 -11.75
C ASN A 187 -0.89 0.38 -12.05
N GLU A 188 -0.08 0.23 -13.11
CA GLU A 188 0.88 1.25 -13.52
C GLU A 188 0.21 2.54 -13.98
N VAL A 189 -0.86 2.46 -14.77
CA VAL A 189 -1.65 3.62 -15.19
C VAL A 189 -2.29 4.33 -14.01
N VAL A 190 -2.84 3.60 -13.04
CA VAL A 190 -3.43 4.19 -11.82
C VAL A 190 -2.35 4.85 -10.95
N ALA A 191 -1.23 4.18 -10.73
CA ALA A 191 -0.09 4.73 -9.99
C ALA A 191 0.45 6.00 -10.66
N ARG A 192 0.61 5.97 -11.99
CA ARG A 192 1.11 7.11 -12.75
C ARG A 192 0.10 8.26 -12.79
N ALA A 193 -1.19 7.97 -12.96
CA ALA A 193 -2.25 8.98 -12.91
C ALA A 193 -2.26 9.70 -11.58
N LEU A 194 -2.18 8.94 -10.48
CA LEU A 194 -2.10 9.54 -9.15
C LEU A 194 -0.82 10.38 -8.99
N LYS A 195 0.34 9.89 -9.42
CA LYS A 195 1.60 10.66 -9.36
C LYS A 195 1.50 11.98 -10.13
N ILE A 196 0.90 11.99 -11.32
CA ILE A 196 0.68 13.21 -12.09
C ILE A 196 -0.28 14.17 -11.35
N ALA A 197 -1.38 13.65 -10.79
CA ALA A 197 -2.35 14.46 -10.06
C ALA A 197 -1.74 15.08 -8.78
N LEU A 198 -0.92 14.32 -8.06
CA LEU A 198 -0.24 14.78 -6.84
C LEU A 198 0.93 15.74 -7.14
N ALA A 199 1.48 15.73 -8.35
CA ALA A 199 2.55 16.67 -8.74
C ALA A 199 2.06 18.11 -8.95
N ASP A 200 0.74 18.34 -8.97
CA ASP A 200 0.19 19.69 -9.11
C ASP A 200 0.29 20.49 -7.80
N GLY A 201 1.31 21.35 -7.74
CA GLY A 201 1.62 22.21 -6.60
C GLY A 201 0.53 23.25 -6.24
N HIS A 202 -0.52 23.39 -7.05
CA HIS A 202 -1.70 24.19 -6.68
C HIS A 202 -2.58 23.48 -5.65
N TYR A 203 -2.63 22.15 -5.67
CA TYR A 203 -3.47 21.33 -4.80
C TYR A 203 -2.67 20.59 -3.73
N TRP A 204 -1.38 20.34 -3.99
CA TRP A 204 -0.55 19.48 -3.17
C TRP A 204 0.71 20.19 -2.70
N THR A 205 1.21 19.77 -1.55
CA THR A 205 2.49 20.20 -1.00
C THR A 205 3.23 18.99 -0.46
N GLU A 206 4.53 18.97 -0.69
CA GLU A 206 5.43 17.99 -0.12
C GLU A 206 5.62 18.26 1.38
N ARG A 207 5.67 17.19 2.16
CA ARG A 207 6.00 17.18 3.59
C ARG A 207 6.90 15.98 3.85
N GLU A 208 8.19 16.26 3.92
CA GLU A 208 9.24 15.25 4.07
C GLU A 208 9.12 14.14 3.01
N ALA A 209 8.58 12.98 3.36
CA ALA A 209 8.50 11.81 2.48
C ALA A 209 7.16 11.63 1.75
N TYR A 210 6.19 12.54 1.93
CA TYR A 210 4.84 12.38 1.36
C TYR A 210 4.23 13.69 0.87
N MET A 211 3.17 13.56 0.07
CA MET A 211 2.32 14.65 -0.41
C MET A 211 1.08 14.77 0.47
N THR A 212 0.75 15.99 0.87
CA THR A 212 -0.51 16.33 1.55
C THR A 212 -1.23 17.47 0.83
N LEU A 213 -2.47 17.71 1.24
CA LEU A 213 -3.34 18.72 0.64
C LEU A 213 -2.82 20.13 0.99
N ARG A 214 -2.59 20.95 -0.04
CA ARG A 214 -2.30 22.38 0.10
C ARG A 214 -3.63 23.13 0.12
N LEU A 215 -4.14 23.44 1.32
CA LEU A 215 -5.43 24.11 1.48
C LEU A 215 -5.44 25.51 0.87
N HIS A 216 -6.49 25.80 0.09
CA HIS A 216 -6.75 27.14 -0.42
C HIS A 216 -7.25 28.04 0.72
N PRO A 217 -6.87 29.34 0.80
CA PRO A 217 -7.32 30.22 1.89
C PRO A 217 -8.84 30.48 1.93
N SER A 218 -9.58 30.12 0.89
CA SER A 218 -11.02 30.29 0.83
C SER A 218 -11.75 29.19 1.59
N ARG A 219 -12.67 29.58 2.47
CA ARG A 219 -13.62 28.68 3.14
C ARG A 219 -14.88 28.42 2.30
N THR A 220 -14.98 29.00 1.10
CA THR A 220 -16.04 28.69 0.14
C THR A 220 -15.52 27.72 -0.95
N PRO A 221 -16.34 26.73 -1.38
CA PRO A 221 -15.96 25.82 -2.46
C PRO A 221 -15.68 26.55 -3.77
N ILE A 222 -14.57 26.19 -4.43
CA ILE A 222 -14.18 26.72 -5.74
C ILE A 222 -14.42 25.62 -6.78
N PRO A 223 -15.38 25.78 -7.73
CA PRO A 223 -15.86 24.66 -8.55
C PRO A 223 -14.78 23.85 -9.29
N HIS A 224 -13.85 24.50 -9.98
CA HIS A 224 -12.80 23.80 -10.74
C HIS A 224 -11.86 23.01 -9.82
N ARG A 225 -11.51 23.59 -8.68
CA ARG A 225 -10.67 22.99 -7.65
C ARG A 225 -11.37 21.83 -6.96
N SER A 226 -12.63 21.99 -6.61
CA SER A 226 -13.46 20.91 -6.07
C SER A 226 -13.56 19.74 -7.06
N CYS A 227 -13.72 20.00 -8.35
CA CYS A 227 -13.71 18.96 -9.38
C CYS A 227 -12.36 18.21 -9.44
N ALA A 228 -11.24 18.93 -9.46
CA ALA A 228 -9.90 18.32 -9.48
C ALA A 228 -9.61 17.48 -8.22
N LEU A 229 -10.02 17.97 -7.06
CA LEU A 229 -9.85 17.26 -5.79
C LEU A 229 -10.78 16.04 -5.71
N LYS A 230 -12.02 16.11 -6.19
CA LYS A 230 -12.89 14.93 -6.32
C LYS A 230 -12.27 13.88 -7.22
N ALA A 231 -11.77 14.28 -8.40
CA ALA A 231 -11.08 13.37 -9.32
C ALA A 231 -9.86 12.72 -8.64
N THR A 232 -9.07 13.49 -7.91
CA THR A 232 -7.89 12.96 -7.20
C THR A 232 -8.27 12.04 -6.04
N GLY A 233 -9.34 12.34 -5.31
CA GLY A 233 -9.89 11.47 -4.27
C GLY A 233 -10.30 10.11 -4.81
N LEU A 234 -10.94 10.09 -5.98
CA LEU A 234 -11.27 8.86 -6.68
C LEU A 234 -10.00 8.09 -7.11
N LEU A 235 -8.98 8.76 -7.63
CA LEU A 235 -7.69 8.13 -7.97
C LEU A 235 -6.99 7.55 -6.74
N LEU A 236 -7.06 8.22 -5.58
CA LEU A 236 -6.54 7.70 -4.30
C LEU A 236 -7.25 6.41 -3.92
N LEU A 237 -8.59 6.38 -4.04
CA LEU A 237 -9.38 5.16 -3.77
C LEU A 237 -8.99 4.03 -4.74
N LEU A 238 -8.91 4.29 -6.04
CA LEU A 238 -8.52 3.27 -7.04
C LEU A 238 -7.12 2.74 -6.77
N HIS A 239 -6.17 3.62 -6.44
CA HIS A 239 -4.83 3.19 -6.07
C HIS A 239 -4.86 2.31 -4.81
N PHE A 240 -5.61 2.72 -3.80
CA PHE A 240 -5.79 1.96 -2.57
C PHE A 240 -6.39 0.57 -2.82
N LEU A 241 -7.41 0.48 -3.69
CA LEU A 241 -8.08 -0.75 -4.07
C LEU A 241 -7.21 -1.69 -4.92
N PHE A 242 -6.46 -1.17 -5.88
CA PHE A 242 -5.72 -1.99 -6.84
C PHE A 242 -4.30 -2.33 -6.40
N ILE A 243 -3.68 -1.47 -5.59
CA ILE A 243 -2.24 -1.52 -5.28
C ILE A 243 -1.98 -1.50 -3.76
N GLY A 244 -2.85 -0.87 -2.98
CA GLY A 244 -2.65 -0.57 -1.56
C GLY A 244 -2.09 0.84 -1.36
N ALA A 245 -1.08 1.01 -0.50
CA ALA A 245 -0.53 2.33 -0.18
C ALA A 245 -0.30 3.23 -1.42
N PRO A 246 -1.03 4.36 -1.50
CA PRO A 246 -0.94 5.32 -2.57
C PRO A 246 0.23 6.28 -2.39
N LEU A 247 1.45 5.78 -2.47
CA LEU A 247 2.63 6.64 -2.47
C LEU A 247 2.62 7.55 -3.71
N PRO A 248 2.96 8.85 -3.57
CA PRO A 248 3.51 9.50 -2.39
C PRO A 248 2.47 10.11 -1.42
N ALA A 249 1.17 9.86 -1.52
CA ALA A 249 0.19 10.48 -0.63
C ALA A 249 0.37 10.10 0.85
N SER A 250 0.03 11.03 1.74
CA SER A 250 0.17 10.88 3.19
C SER A 250 -0.66 9.72 3.76
N PRO A 251 -0.10 8.84 4.62
CA PRO A 251 -0.90 7.85 5.36
C PRO A 251 -1.89 8.52 6.32
N PHE A 252 -1.55 9.69 6.85
CA PHE A 252 -2.41 10.46 7.74
C PHE A 252 -3.61 11.05 6.99
N LEU A 253 -3.41 11.48 5.74
CA LEU A 253 -4.52 11.94 4.89
C LEU A 253 -5.50 10.79 4.63
N HIS A 254 -5.00 9.58 4.36
CA HIS A 254 -5.85 8.40 4.20
C HIS A 254 -6.58 8.04 5.48
N SER A 255 -5.90 8.04 6.62
CA SER A 255 -6.54 7.80 7.92
C SER A 255 -7.69 8.79 8.15
N THR A 256 -7.48 10.07 7.83
CA THR A 256 -8.51 11.11 7.94
C THR A 256 -9.63 10.93 6.92
N LEU A 257 -9.32 10.58 5.67
CA LEU A 257 -10.32 10.27 4.64
C LEU A 257 -11.20 9.10 5.06
N PHE A 258 -10.62 8.10 5.73
CA PHE A 258 -11.33 6.92 6.18
C PHE A 258 -12.20 7.21 7.42
N ASN A 259 -11.62 7.76 8.49
CA ASN A 259 -12.24 7.76 9.82
C ASN A 259 -12.29 9.14 10.49
N GLY A 260 -11.96 10.18 9.74
CA GLY A 260 -11.71 11.50 10.30
C GLY A 260 -10.40 11.59 11.10
N ARG A 261 -10.08 12.81 11.53
CA ARG A 261 -8.82 13.19 12.16
C ARG A 261 -8.56 12.46 13.46
N GLN A 262 -9.61 12.04 14.17
CA GLN A 262 -9.47 11.34 15.45
C GLN A 262 -8.60 10.08 15.34
N THR A 263 -8.54 9.45 14.17
CA THR A 263 -7.69 8.28 13.95
C THR A 263 -6.26 8.58 13.58
N ALA A 264 -5.99 9.75 12.98
CA ALA A 264 -4.62 10.17 12.67
C ALA A 264 -3.75 10.33 13.94
N SER A 265 -4.36 10.64 15.08
CA SER A 265 -3.67 10.70 16.38
C SER A 265 -3.40 9.34 17.03
N LYS A 266 -3.93 8.24 16.48
CA LYS A 266 -3.84 6.89 17.08
C LYS A 266 -2.64 6.08 16.57
N PHE A 267 -1.82 6.63 15.68
CA PHE A 267 -0.57 5.97 15.29
C PHE A 267 0.43 6.01 16.44
N ASP A 268 1.24 4.96 16.57
CA ASP A 268 2.29 4.95 17.58
C ASP A 268 3.47 5.83 17.12
N LEU A 269 4.32 6.23 18.08
CA LEU A 269 5.49 7.07 17.81
C LEU A 269 6.47 6.41 16.83
N ALA A 270 6.58 5.08 16.84
CA ALA A 270 7.43 4.35 15.91
C ALA A 270 6.95 4.52 14.45
N PHE A 271 5.65 4.43 14.21
CA PHE A 271 5.06 4.71 12.91
C PHE A 271 5.21 6.18 12.53
N LEU A 272 4.97 7.11 13.46
CA LEU A 272 5.16 8.55 13.21
C LEU A 272 6.61 8.87 12.84
N ALA A 273 7.59 8.26 13.50
CA ALA A 273 9.03 8.44 13.26
C ALA A 273 9.50 7.98 11.88
N HIS A 274 8.72 7.16 11.19
CA HIS A 274 9.02 6.77 9.81
C HIS A 274 8.71 7.86 8.78
N PHE A 275 7.86 8.83 9.15
CA PHE A 275 7.32 9.85 8.25
C PHE A 275 7.57 11.27 8.72
N ILE A 276 7.99 11.44 9.97
CA ILE A 276 8.25 12.72 10.60
C ILE A 276 9.69 12.65 11.12
N SER A 277 10.49 13.66 10.77
CA SER A 277 11.87 13.80 11.23
C SER A 277 11.98 13.66 12.75
N ALA A 278 13.06 13.01 13.21
CA ALA A 278 13.34 12.84 14.63
C ALA A 278 13.36 14.19 15.38
N ASP A 279 13.87 15.25 14.74
CA ASP A 279 13.85 16.62 15.28
C ASP A 279 12.41 17.09 15.53
N SER A 280 11.50 16.89 14.57
CA SER A 280 10.09 17.25 14.70
C SER A 280 9.35 16.44 15.78
N LEU A 281 9.76 15.20 16.02
CA LEU A 281 9.20 14.34 17.07
C LEU A 281 9.78 14.60 18.46
N SER A 282 11.07 14.90 18.55
CA SER A 282 11.74 15.22 19.82
C SER A 282 11.11 16.44 20.49
N LEU A 283 10.70 17.43 19.69
CA LEU A 283 9.93 18.59 20.14
C LEU A 283 8.60 18.19 20.81
N ALA A 284 8.00 17.06 20.44
CA ALA A 284 6.72 16.59 20.98
C ALA A 284 6.85 15.80 22.30
N GLU A 285 8.05 15.32 22.65
CA GLU A 285 8.31 14.53 23.85
C GLU A 285 8.74 15.38 25.06
N ASP A 286 9.48 16.49 24.85
CA ASP A 286 10.02 17.30 25.94
C ASP A 286 9.08 18.39 26.46
N SER A 287 8.74 18.34 27.76
CA SER A 287 7.72 19.19 28.39
C SER A 287 8.04 20.69 28.42
N ILE A 288 9.30 21.07 28.21
CA ILE A 288 9.76 22.48 28.23
C ILE A 288 9.77 23.06 26.81
N GLU A 289 10.00 22.22 25.78
CA GLU A 289 10.00 22.64 24.37
C GLU A 289 8.61 22.59 23.72
N TYR A 290 7.60 22.04 24.43
CA TYR A 290 6.19 22.19 24.09
C TYR A 290 5.79 23.63 23.76
N GLN A 291 6.40 24.65 24.40
CA GLN A 291 6.11 26.06 24.11
C GLN A 291 6.47 26.47 22.67
N TYR A 292 7.47 25.82 22.05
CA TYR A 292 7.82 26.08 20.65
C TYR A 292 6.86 25.40 19.68
N LEU A 293 6.36 24.20 20.00
CA LEU A 293 5.26 23.57 19.26
C LEU A 293 3.93 24.31 19.42
N LEU A 294 3.75 25.08 20.49
CA LEU A 294 2.59 25.97 20.66
C LEU A 294 2.70 27.27 19.85
N ASN A 295 3.79 27.49 19.11
CA ASN A 295 3.81 28.52 18.05
C ASN A 295 3.20 28.01 16.72
N ILE A 296 2.56 26.83 16.72
CA ILE A 296 1.66 26.45 15.62
C ILE A 296 0.63 27.59 15.47
N PRO A 297 0.47 28.20 14.28
CA PRO A 297 -0.33 29.41 14.08
C PRO A 297 -1.79 29.34 14.56
N GLU A 298 -2.29 28.13 14.85
CA GLU A 298 -3.68 27.83 15.19
C GLU A 298 -3.87 27.35 16.64
N VAL A 299 -2.80 27.12 17.43
CA VAL A 299 -2.91 26.68 18.83
C VAL A 299 -2.37 27.78 19.74
N ASP A 300 -3.25 28.47 20.47
CA ASP A 300 -2.83 29.48 21.44
C ASP A 300 -2.28 28.82 22.72
N PRO A 301 -0.98 28.93 23.03
CA PRO A 301 -0.40 28.36 24.25
C PRO A 301 -1.09 28.87 25.52
N GLY A 302 -1.56 30.12 25.50
CA GLY A 302 -2.22 30.77 26.64
C GLY A 302 -3.60 30.17 26.97
N MET A 303 -4.19 29.43 26.03
CA MET A 303 -5.47 28.74 26.22
C MET A 303 -5.33 27.35 26.86
N ILE A 304 -4.10 26.84 27.01
CA ILE A 304 -3.85 25.52 27.59
C ILE A 304 -3.69 25.67 29.11
N ALA A 305 -4.55 25.01 29.87
CA ALA A 305 -4.51 25.08 31.32
C ALA A 305 -3.24 24.41 31.88
N PRO A 306 -2.61 24.96 32.95
CA PRO A 306 -1.49 24.32 33.64
C PRO A 306 -1.85 22.92 34.19
N HIS A 307 -3.13 22.73 34.50
CA HIS A 307 -3.71 21.46 34.94
C HIS A 307 -4.79 21.04 33.93
N ARG A 308 -4.35 20.56 32.77
CA ARG A 308 -5.25 20.11 31.71
C ARG A 308 -5.92 18.79 32.04
N SER A 309 -7.18 18.65 31.61
CA SER A 309 -7.87 17.36 31.65
C SER A 309 -7.28 16.38 30.63
N ARG A 310 -7.55 15.08 30.77
CA ARG A 310 -7.15 14.08 29.76
C ARG A 310 -7.74 14.39 28.38
N GLN A 311 -9.00 14.83 28.33
CA GLN A 311 -9.66 15.18 27.08
C GLN A 311 -9.02 16.40 26.40
N GLU A 312 -8.66 17.43 27.19
CA GLU A 312 -7.93 18.59 26.69
C GLU A 312 -6.54 18.20 26.18
N HIS A 313 -5.83 17.33 26.91
CA HIS A 313 -4.54 16.79 26.48
C HIS A 313 -4.66 16.06 25.13
N ASP A 314 -5.60 15.12 25.01
CA ASP A 314 -5.82 14.36 23.79
C ASP A 314 -6.19 15.29 22.61
N GLY A 315 -7.00 16.32 22.86
CA GLY A 315 -7.36 17.34 21.85
C GLY A 315 -6.18 18.19 21.38
N VAL A 316 -5.30 18.60 22.30
CA VAL A 316 -4.06 19.32 21.96
C VAL A 316 -3.12 18.43 21.15
N CYS A 317 -2.90 17.18 21.58
CA CYS A 317 -2.06 16.22 20.86
C CYS A 317 -2.58 15.96 19.44
N LEU A 318 -3.89 15.75 19.30
CA LEU A 318 -4.54 15.58 18.00
C LEU A 318 -4.32 16.81 17.09
N SER A 319 -4.43 18.02 17.65
CA SER A 319 -4.22 19.26 16.90
C SER A 319 -2.78 19.39 16.42
N ILE A 320 -1.80 19.10 17.28
CA ILE A 320 -0.38 19.11 16.95
C ILE A 320 -0.07 18.08 15.87
N ILE A 321 -0.50 16.82 16.05
CA ILE A 321 -0.28 15.74 15.07
C ILE A 321 -0.93 16.10 13.73
N SER A 322 -2.17 16.59 13.72
CA SER A 322 -2.85 17.02 12.50
C SER A 322 -2.08 18.16 11.81
N PHE A 323 -1.58 19.14 12.55
CA PHE A 323 -0.81 20.22 11.96
C PHE A 323 0.53 19.74 11.38
N LEU A 324 1.26 18.90 12.10
CA LEU A 324 2.54 18.35 11.63
C LEU A 324 2.34 17.51 10.36
N THR A 325 1.32 16.65 10.36
CA THR A 325 1.10 15.66 9.30
C THR A 325 0.29 16.19 8.10
N LEU A 326 -0.68 17.07 8.34
CA LEU A 326 -1.63 17.56 7.34
C LEU A 326 -1.52 19.05 7.08
N GLY A 327 -0.81 19.79 7.93
CA GLY A 327 -0.61 21.24 7.78
C GLY A 327 -1.72 22.13 8.32
N THR A 328 -2.73 21.56 8.97
CA THR A 328 -3.80 22.31 9.65
C THR A 328 -4.38 21.50 10.79
N VAL A 329 -4.98 22.18 11.77
CA VAL A 329 -5.71 21.56 12.88
C VAL A 329 -7.13 21.12 12.48
N ASP A 330 -7.73 21.78 11.49
CA ASP A 330 -9.13 21.60 11.09
C ASP A 330 -9.30 21.29 9.60
N ILE A 331 -8.69 20.20 9.16
CA ILE A 331 -8.80 19.75 7.77
C ILE A 331 -10.22 19.30 7.40
N GLU A 332 -10.95 18.69 8.33
CA GLU A 332 -12.22 18.00 8.07
C GLU A 332 -13.31 18.91 7.53
N HIS A 333 -13.35 20.16 7.98
CA HIS A 333 -14.35 21.15 7.56
C HIS A 333 -13.89 22.01 6.38
N HIS A 334 -12.67 21.79 5.86
CA HIS A 334 -12.16 22.58 4.77
C HIS A 334 -12.79 22.15 3.42
N PRO A 335 -13.27 23.08 2.57
CA PRO A 335 -13.91 22.74 1.29
C PRO A 335 -13.08 21.83 0.37
N ASP A 336 -11.76 22.03 0.38
CA ASP A 336 -10.83 21.20 -0.39
C ASP A 336 -10.81 19.75 0.09
N PHE A 337 -10.76 19.54 1.40
CA PHE A 337 -10.77 18.19 1.98
C PHE A 337 -12.13 17.52 1.78
N LEU A 338 -13.23 18.27 1.95
CA LEU A 338 -14.57 17.78 1.66
C LEU A 338 -14.69 17.35 0.19
N ALA A 339 -14.18 18.14 -0.76
CA ALA A 339 -14.16 17.74 -2.16
C ALA A 339 -13.30 16.49 -2.41
N LEU A 340 -12.13 16.39 -1.78
CA LEU A 340 -11.30 15.19 -1.86
C LEU A 340 -12.04 13.96 -1.30
N SER A 341 -12.67 14.11 -0.14
CA SER A 341 -13.46 13.08 0.55
C SER A 341 -14.67 12.63 -0.25
N ASP A 342 -15.41 13.56 -0.86
CA ASP A 342 -16.52 13.28 -1.77
C ASP A 342 -16.05 12.40 -2.93
N GLY A 343 -14.89 12.72 -3.52
CA GLY A 343 -14.29 11.94 -4.59
C GLY A 343 -13.85 10.54 -4.16
N PHE A 344 -13.20 10.46 -2.99
CA PHE A 344 -12.75 9.21 -2.38
C PHE A 344 -13.92 8.30 -2.02
N ASN A 345 -15.04 8.86 -1.59
CA ASN A 345 -16.25 8.11 -1.22
C ASN A 345 -17.27 8.00 -2.36
N ALA A 346 -16.98 8.52 -3.56
CA ALA A 346 -17.95 8.63 -4.66
C ALA A 346 -18.56 7.28 -5.07
N CYS A 347 -17.79 6.20 -4.95
CA CYS A 347 -18.27 4.86 -5.27
C CYS A 347 -19.22 4.31 -4.21
N VAL A 348 -19.12 4.73 -2.94
CA VAL A 348 -19.98 4.23 -1.84
C VAL A 348 -21.45 4.52 -2.12
N GLU A 349 -21.74 5.70 -2.65
CA GLU A 349 -23.08 6.12 -3.05
C GLU A 349 -23.65 5.23 -4.17
N ALA A 350 -22.82 4.82 -5.13
CA ALA A 350 -23.21 3.99 -6.26
C ALA A 350 -23.53 2.53 -5.89
N PHE A 351 -22.97 1.98 -4.81
CA PHE A 351 -23.27 0.63 -4.32
C PHE A 351 -24.54 0.53 -3.45
N GLY A 352 -25.26 1.64 -3.20
CA GLY A 352 -26.28 1.75 -2.17
C GLY A 352 -27.74 1.80 -2.66
N GLY A 353 -28.48 0.69 -2.47
CA GLY A 353 -29.91 0.74 -2.12
C GLY A 353 -30.12 1.07 -0.62
N GLN A 354 -31.37 1.21 -0.17
CA GLN A 354 -31.82 1.84 1.10
C GLN A 354 -31.19 1.42 2.45
N GLU A 355 -30.35 0.38 2.55
CA GLU A 355 -29.82 -0.12 3.84
C GLU A 355 -28.29 -0.28 3.87
N ARG A 356 -27.54 0.68 3.31
CA ARG A 356 -26.11 0.49 3.09
C ARG A 356 -25.21 1.66 3.48
N PRO A 357 -23.93 1.36 3.74
CA PRO A 357 -23.03 2.18 4.53
C PRO A 357 -22.83 3.60 4.04
N HIS A 358 -22.68 4.54 4.98
CA HIS A 358 -22.48 5.97 4.67
C HIS A 358 -21.03 6.30 4.32
N HIS A 359 -20.10 5.35 4.49
CA HIS A 359 -18.68 5.60 4.32
C HIS A 359 -17.93 4.37 3.78
N THR A 360 -16.86 4.58 2.98
CA THR A 360 -15.99 3.50 2.44
C THR A 360 -15.47 2.60 3.57
N LEU A 361 -15.39 3.15 4.78
CA LEU A 361 -14.93 2.42 5.95
C LEU A 361 -15.87 1.38 6.51
N GLU A 362 -17.17 1.56 6.38
CA GLU A 362 -18.13 0.60 6.90
C GLU A 362 -18.08 -0.72 6.10
N TRP A 363 -17.36 -0.74 4.97
CA TRP A 363 -16.98 -1.97 4.28
C TRP A 363 -15.86 -2.76 4.99
N PHE A 364 -15.16 -2.17 5.96
CA PHE A 364 -14.10 -2.81 6.71
C PHE A 364 -14.58 -3.25 8.09
N ALA A 365 -14.36 -4.53 8.42
CA ALA A 365 -14.50 -5.03 9.78
C ALA A 365 -13.27 -4.70 10.66
N THR A 366 -12.17 -4.22 10.06
CA THR A 366 -10.87 -4.02 10.72
C THR A 366 -10.64 -2.54 11.05
N PRO A 367 -10.00 -2.22 12.19
CA PRO A 367 -9.65 -0.84 12.52
C PRO A 367 -8.81 -0.18 11.41
N CYS A 368 -9.22 1.02 10.97
CA CYS A 368 -8.53 1.79 9.92
C CYS A 368 -7.01 1.93 10.17
N ARG A 369 -6.59 2.08 11.43
CA ARG A 369 -5.17 2.14 11.79
C ARG A 369 -4.39 0.93 11.27
N GLU A 370 -4.89 -0.29 11.50
CA GLU A 370 -4.25 -1.53 11.07
C GLU A 370 -4.23 -1.63 9.55
N LEU A 371 -5.27 -1.12 8.89
CA LEU A 371 -5.36 -1.05 7.45
C LEU A 371 -4.29 -0.13 6.85
N ILE A 372 -4.14 1.07 7.40
CA ILE A 372 -3.14 2.05 6.96
C ILE A 372 -1.74 1.50 7.21
N ILE A 373 -1.46 0.94 8.39
CA ILE A 373 -0.17 0.32 8.68
C ILE A 373 0.09 -0.81 7.68
N ALA A 374 -0.83 -1.76 7.51
CA ALA A 374 -0.66 -2.87 6.56
C ALA A 374 -0.51 -2.41 5.10
N SER A 375 -1.05 -1.24 4.75
CA SER A 375 -0.91 -0.67 3.41
C SER A 375 0.47 -0.05 3.19
N TYR A 376 0.96 0.73 4.16
CA TYR A 376 2.19 1.53 4.04
C TYR A 376 3.45 0.80 4.52
N ASP A 377 3.32 -0.18 5.41
CA ASP A 377 4.39 -1.02 5.95
C ASP A 377 4.63 -2.25 5.07
N ARG A 378 4.85 -2.01 3.77
CA ARG A 378 5.12 -3.04 2.75
C ARG A 378 6.43 -2.77 2.00
N LYS A 379 7.34 -2.03 2.64
CA LYS A 379 8.65 -1.75 2.07
C LYS A 379 9.48 -3.03 2.07
N ILE A 380 10.27 -3.22 1.01
CA ILE A 380 11.27 -4.28 0.97
C ILE A 380 12.32 -3.93 2.01
N SER A 381 12.53 -4.81 2.98
CA SER A 381 13.56 -4.70 4.02
C SER A 381 14.86 -5.39 3.58
N GLY A 382 14.76 -6.38 2.70
CA GLY A 382 15.91 -7.03 2.09
C GLY A 382 15.55 -7.95 0.92
N PRO A 383 16.57 -8.49 0.22
CA PRO A 383 16.37 -9.43 -0.88
C PRO A 383 15.54 -10.66 -0.49
N ALA A 384 15.67 -11.10 0.76
CA ALA A 384 14.93 -12.24 1.33
C ALA A 384 13.41 -12.11 1.18
N ASP A 385 12.87 -10.88 1.23
CA ASP A 385 11.43 -10.62 1.10
C ASP A 385 10.88 -10.97 -0.29
N ILE A 386 11.74 -11.02 -1.31
CA ILE A 386 11.37 -11.44 -2.67
C ILE A 386 11.73 -12.92 -2.87
N LEU A 387 12.91 -13.32 -2.42
CA LEU A 387 13.44 -14.67 -2.64
C LEU A 387 12.55 -15.75 -2.02
N SER A 388 11.95 -15.50 -0.86
CA SER A 388 11.02 -16.45 -0.22
C SER A 388 9.72 -16.65 -0.99
N HIS A 389 9.43 -15.81 -1.99
CA HIS A 389 8.19 -15.83 -2.78
C HIS A 389 8.43 -16.22 -4.24
N LEU A 390 9.66 -16.56 -4.63
CA LEU A 390 9.97 -17.13 -5.95
C LEU A 390 9.50 -18.58 -6.03
N ASP A 391 8.76 -18.90 -7.09
CA ASP A 391 8.24 -20.24 -7.38
C ASP A 391 8.71 -20.69 -8.76
N PHE A 392 9.62 -21.66 -8.81
CA PHE A 392 10.20 -22.16 -10.05
C PHE A 392 9.34 -23.29 -10.61
N THR A 393 8.85 -23.12 -11.82
CA THR A 393 7.96 -24.06 -12.50
C THR A 393 8.45 -24.34 -13.92
N GLN A 394 8.42 -25.60 -14.31
CA GLN A 394 8.79 -26.03 -15.66
C GLN A 394 7.52 -26.30 -16.47
N THR A 395 7.48 -25.84 -17.72
CA THR A 395 6.27 -25.92 -18.56
C THR A 395 6.04 -27.30 -19.20
N ASN A 396 7.02 -28.21 -19.18
CA ASN A 396 6.86 -29.54 -19.76
C ASN A 396 7.53 -30.66 -18.91
N PRO A 397 6.82 -31.17 -17.89
CA PRO A 397 7.31 -32.27 -17.05
C PRO A 397 7.24 -33.65 -17.76
N ALA A 398 6.63 -33.76 -18.94
CA ALA A 398 6.34 -35.06 -19.55
C ALA A 398 7.52 -35.65 -20.35
N ASP A 399 8.56 -34.86 -20.63
CA ASP A 399 9.75 -35.34 -21.34
C ASP A 399 10.83 -35.74 -20.31
N ASP A 400 11.22 -37.02 -20.33
CA ASP A 400 12.04 -37.76 -19.34
C ASP A 400 13.47 -37.22 -19.06
N VAL A 401 13.81 -35.99 -19.44
CA VAL A 401 15.14 -35.34 -19.21
C VAL A 401 15.21 -34.63 -17.84
N TRP A 402 14.60 -35.21 -16.81
CA TRP A 402 14.42 -34.56 -15.49
C TRP A 402 15.73 -34.29 -14.73
N GLY A 403 16.80 -35.05 -15.00
CA GLY A 403 18.09 -34.89 -14.32
C GLY A 403 18.75 -33.54 -14.60
N GLU A 404 18.96 -33.21 -15.87
CA GLU A 404 19.60 -31.94 -16.28
C GLU A 404 18.73 -30.72 -15.94
N ASN A 405 17.42 -30.88 -15.96
CA ASN A 405 16.49 -29.79 -15.70
C ASN A 405 16.50 -29.35 -14.23
N THR A 406 16.80 -30.27 -13.31
CA THR A 406 16.91 -29.94 -11.87
C THR A 406 18.16 -29.10 -11.59
N GLU A 407 19.29 -29.44 -12.22
CA GLU A 407 20.54 -28.68 -12.09
C GLU A 407 20.40 -27.24 -12.59
N ILE A 408 19.75 -27.07 -13.75
CA ILE A 408 19.54 -25.73 -14.32
C ILE A 408 18.62 -24.87 -13.44
N VAL A 409 17.58 -25.45 -12.85
CA VAL A 409 16.73 -24.73 -11.88
C VAL A 409 17.55 -24.27 -10.67
N VAL A 410 18.43 -25.14 -10.15
CA VAL A 410 19.32 -24.79 -9.03
C VAL A 410 20.24 -23.64 -9.41
N LEU A 411 20.89 -23.71 -10.58
CA LEU A 411 21.77 -22.66 -11.06
C LEU A 411 21.02 -21.33 -11.27
N ILE A 412 19.87 -21.35 -11.97
CA ILE A 412 19.04 -20.14 -12.14
C ILE A 412 18.67 -19.54 -10.78
N THR A 413 18.28 -20.38 -9.82
CA THR A 413 17.92 -19.92 -8.47
C THR A 413 19.11 -19.27 -7.77
N GLN A 414 20.29 -19.89 -7.85
CA GLN A 414 21.52 -19.34 -7.28
C GLN A 414 21.89 -17.99 -7.90
N PHE A 415 21.85 -17.88 -9.22
CA PHE A 415 22.20 -16.64 -9.92
C PHE A 415 21.17 -15.52 -9.71
N ILE A 416 19.87 -15.83 -9.66
CA ILE A 416 18.83 -14.84 -9.30
C ILE A 416 19.01 -14.39 -7.84
N THR A 417 19.30 -15.33 -6.94
CA THR A 417 19.59 -15.02 -5.53
C THR A 417 20.79 -14.08 -5.40
N HIS A 418 21.86 -14.38 -6.12
CA HIS A 418 23.05 -13.55 -6.22
C HIS A 418 22.70 -12.16 -6.75
N TYR A 419 22.07 -12.10 -7.92
CA TYR A 419 21.67 -10.83 -8.55
C TYR A 419 20.83 -9.94 -7.62
N LEU A 420 19.83 -10.49 -6.93
CA LEU A 420 18.97 -9.72 -6.03
C LEU A 420 19.67 -9.29 -4.73
N SER A 421 20.79 -9.93 -4.37
CA SER A 421 21.52 -9.65 -3.13
C SER A 421 22.66 -8.66 -3.32
N GLU A 422 23.13 -8.46 -4.54
CA GLU A 422 24.21 -7.52 -4.85
C GLU A 422 23.72 -6.06 -4.82
N PRO A 423 24.56 -5.12 -4.34
CA PRO A 423 24.21 -3.72 -4.25
C PRO A 423 24.20 -3.00 -5.60
N GLY A 424 23.44 -1.91 -5.67
CA GLY A 424 23.50 -0.94 -6.76
C GLY A 424 23.20 -1.54 -8.14
N ASN A 425 23.76 -0.92 -9.17
CA ASN A 425 23.65 -1.38 -10.55
C ASN A 425 24.80 -2.34 -10.90
N PRO A 426 24.63 -3.25 -11.87
CA PRO A 426 25.73 -4.07 -12.36
C PRO A 426 26.88 -3.20 -12.90
N ALA A 427 28.12 -3.56 -12.59
CA ALA A 427 29.31 -2.77 -12.90
C ALA A 427 29.69 -2.72 -14.39
N ASP A 428 29.14 -3.60 -15.24
CA ASP A 428 29.50 -3.67 -16.66
C ASP A 428 28.77 -2.59 -17.50
N PRO A 429 29.47 -1.50 -17.89
CA PRO A 429 28.86 -0.40 -18.62
C PRO A 429 28.56 -0.75 -20.09
N ASN A 430 29.22 -1.78 -20.64
CA ASN A 430 29.02 -2.17 -22.03
C ASN A 430 27.73 -2.99 -22.23
N ARG A 431 27.09 -3.43 -21.14
CA ARG A 431 25.93 -4.33 -21.16
C ARG A 431 24.70 -3.75 -20.45
N VAL A 432 24.87 -2.74 -19.61
CA VAL A 432 23.75 -1.98 -19.03
C VAL A 432 23.45 -0.80 -19.95
N PHE A 433 22.24 -0.73 -20.49
CA PHE A 433 21.79 0.41 -21.29
C PHE A 433 21.85 1.70 -20.44
N HIS A 434 22.92 2.48 -20.62
CA HIS A 434 23.19 3.73 -19.87
C HIS A 434 22.04 4.75 -19.91
N ALA A 435 21.15 4.67 -20.91
CA ALA A 435 20.10 5.66 -21.14
C ALA A 435 18.96 5.64 -20.10
N LEU A 436 18.91 4.65 -19.20
CA LEU A 436 17.73 4.38 -18.37
C LEU A 436 17.91 4.53 -16.88
N MET A 437 19.10 4.90 -16.45
CA MET A 437 19.43 4.95 -15.05
C MET A 437 19.13 6.35 -14.52
N ASP A 438 18.59 6.42 -13.30
CA ASP A 438 18.79 7.61 -12.49
C ASP A 438 20.28 7.60 -12.13
N GLU A 439 21.09 8.41 -12.81
CA GLU A 439 22.54 8.50 -12.59
C GLU A 439 22.89 8.78 -11.11
N ASP A 440 21.91 9.28 -10.35
CA ASP A 440 21.98 9.59 -8.92
C ASP A 440 21.72 8.40 -8.00
N SER A 441 21.55 7.18 -8.51
CA SER A 441 21.32 5.99 -7.68
C SER A 441 22.56 5.64 -6.85
N ASP A 442 22.41 5.52 -5.53
CA ASP A 442 23.51 5.14 -4.63
C ASP A 442 24.05 3.74 -4.99
N PRO A 443 25.35 3.61 -5.36
CA PRO A 443 25.94 2.31 -5.69
C PRO A 443 25.93 1.33 -4.50
N ALA A 444 25.73 1.82 -3.27
CA ALA A 444 25.59 1.00 -2.08
C ALA A 444 24.14 0.56 -1.77
N ASP A 445 23.12 1.00 -2.53
CA ASP A 445 21.72 0.61 -2.27
C ASP A 445 21.51 -0.88 -2.60
N THR A 446 21.50 -1.72 -1.56
CA THR A 446 21.21 -3.17 -1.64
C THR A 446 19.76 -3.49 -2.02
N LEU A 447 18.87 -2.49 -1.99
CA LEU A 447 17.47 -2.67 -2.31
C LEU A 447 17.14 -2.24 -3.75
N LEU A 448 18.10 -1.68 -4.49
CA LEU A 448 17.87 -1.18 -5.85
C LEU A 448 17.38 -2.29 -6.79
N ARG A 449 18.11 -3.41 -6.86
CA ARG A 449 17.76 -4.57 -7.72
C ARG A 449 16.47 -5.25 -7.28
N PRO A 450 16.23 -5.54 -5.98
CA PRO A 450 14.93 -6.00 -5.48
C PRO A 450 13.75 -5.09 -5.86
N LYS A 451 13.87 -3.78 -5.66
CA LYS A 451 12.83 -2.80 -6.00
C LYS A 451 12.55 -2.80 -7.50
N LEU A 452 13.60 -2.81 -8.34
CA LEU A 452 13.45 -2.87 -9.79
C LEU A 452 12.74 -4.16 -10.21
N PHE A 453 13.21 -5.31 -9.72
CA PHE A 453 12.64 -6.62 -10.02
C PHE A 453 11.15 -6.71 -9.65
N LEU A 454 10.79 -6.25 -8.45
CA LEU A 454 9.41 -6.23 -8.00
C LEU A 454 8.55 -5.25 -8.81
N SER A 455 9.11 -4.08 -9.16
CA SER A 455 8.40 -3.06 -9.94
C SER A 455 8.01 -3.56 -11.33
N VAL A 456 8.90 -4.27 -12.02
CA VAL A 456 8.62 -4.84 -13.35
C VAL A 456 7.57 -5.96 -13.25
N LEU A 457 7.61 -6.75 -12.17
CA LEU A 457 6.69 -7.88 -12.00
C LEU A 457 5.31 -7.51 -11.45
N THR A 458 5.18 -6.38 -10.78
CA THR A 458 3.95 -6.02 -10.06
C THR A 458 3.41 -4.64 -10.36
N GLY A 459 4.18 -3.80 -11.07
CA GLY A 459 3.90 -2.37 -11.24
C GLY A 459 4.14 -1.55 -9.97
N SER A 460 4.78 -2.10 -8.93
CA SER A 460 5.02 -1.45 -7.65
C SER A 460 6.34 -1.86 -7.01
N THR A 461 6.96 -0.94 -6.27
CA THR A 461 8.12 -1.22 -5.41
C THR A 461 7.73 -1.72 -4.02
N LEU A 462 6.43 -1.79 -3.72
CA LEU A 462 5.90 -2.31 -2.46
C LEU A 462 5.57 -3.79 -2.57
N LEU A 463 5.81 -4.54 -1.50
CA LEU A 463 5.42 -5.93 -1.37
C LEU A 463 3.90 -6.08 -1.58
N PRO A 464 3.41 -7.09 -2.30
CA PRO A 464 1.97 -7.34 -2.43
C PRO A 464 1.27 -7.51 -1.08
N ILE A 465 0.03 -7.01 -0.97
CA ILE A 465 -0.76 -7.05 0.27
C ILE A 465 -0.99 -8.48 0.77
N LYS A 466 -1.29 -9.41 -0.15
CA LYS A 466 -1.55 -10.80 0.20
C LYS A 466 -0.24 -11.44 0.66
N PRO A 467 -0.08 -11.89 1.92
CA PRO A 467 1.18 -12.45 2.39
C PRO A 467 1.58 -13.75 1.69
N THR A 468 0.60 -14.46 1.12
CA THR A 468 0.78 -15.71 0.36
C THR A 468 1.02 -15.49 -1.14
N TRP A 469 1.45 -14.29 -1.54
CA TRP A 469 1.78 -13.99 -2.93
C TRP A 469 2.95 -14.86 -3.43
N LYS A 470 3.07 -15.01 -4.74
CA LYS A 470 4.20 -15.70 -5.36
C LYS A 470 4.57 -15.00 -6.66
N ILE A 471 5.85 -15.09 -7.02
CA ILE A 471 6.36 -14.77 -8.34
C ILE A 471 6.68 -16.09 -9.03
N LYS A 472 6.08 -16.33 -10.19
CA LYS A 472 6.34 -17.55 -10.95
C LYS A 472 7.51 -17.34 -11.90
N CYS A 473 8.54 -18.17 -11.77
CA CYS A 473 9.57 -18.33 -12.79
C CYS A 473 9.18 -19.51 -13.68
N LEU A 474 8.83 -19.25 -14.94
CA LEU A 474 8.53 -20.29 -15.92
C LEU A 474 9.78 -20.59 -16.74
N ILE A 475 10.29 -21.81 -16.64
CA ILE A 475 11.42 -22.24 -17.46
C ILE A 475 10.88 -23.00 -18.67
N THR A 476 11.07 -22.44 -19.85
CA THR A 476 10.70 -23.03 -21.13
C THR A 476 11.94 -23.63 -21.78
N HIS A 477 11.83 -24.83 -22.32
CA HIS A 477 12.97 -25.49 -22.95
C HIS A 477 12.90 -25.31 -24.46
N ASP A 478 14.00 -24.87 -25.05
CA ASP A 478 14.18 -24.86 -26.50
C ASP A 478 15.23 -25.92 -26.87
N TRP A 479 14.75 -27.12 -27.19
CA TRP A 479 15.57 -28.28 -27.56
C TRP A 479 15.88 -28.32 -29.07
N SER A 480 15.54 -27.27 -29.82
CA SER A 480 15.46 -27.38 -31.28
C SER A 480 16.81 -27.35 -32.00
N GLN A 481 17.93 -27.11 -31.31
CA GLN A 481 19.25 -26.94 -31.96
C GLN A 481 20.39 -27.64 -31.21
N GLU A 482 21.25 -28.33 -31.98
CA GLU A 482 22.53 -28.90 -31.53
C GLU A 482 23.54 -27.76 -31.31
N TYR A 483 23.61 -27.23 -30.08
CA TYR A 483 24.60 -26.23 -29.68
C TYR A 483 25.55 -26.77 -28.60
N PRO A 484 26.79 -26.26 -28.50
CA PRO A 484 27.37 -25.21 -29.34
C PRO A 484 27.69 -25.69 -30.76
N THR A 485 27.57 -24.79 -31.74
CA THR A 485 28.08 -24.98 -33.11
C THR A 485 29.41 -24.25 -33.25
N ILE A 486 30.33 -24.77 -34.05
CA ILE A 486 31.60 -24.09 -34.34
C ILE A 486 31.40 -23.29 -35.63
N ASP A 487 31.58 -21.97 -35.57
CA ASP A 487 31.47 -21.11 -36.74
C ASP A 487 32.68 -21.25 -37.69
N ALA A 488 32.65 -20.55 -38.82
CA ALA A 488 33.71 -20.62 -39.84
C ALA A 488 35.08 -20.15 -39.32
N ASP A 489 35.11 -19.36 -38.25
CA ASP A 489 36.31 -18.81 -37.63
C ASP A 489 36.81 -19.68 -36.45
N GLY A 490 36.14 -20.81 -36.20
CA GLY A 490 36.46 -21.72 -35.10
C GLY A 490 35.97 -21.24 -33.73
N GLN A 491 35.11 -20.23 -33.67
CA GLN A 491 34.47 -19.78 -32.42
C GLN A 491 33.24 -20.63 -32.13
N GLU A 492 33.02 -20.89 -30.85
CA GLU A 492 31.82 -21.57 -30.37
C GLU A 492 30.65 -20.59 -30.36
N ASP A 493 29.67 -20.83 -31.22
CA ASP A 493 28.36 -20.20 -31.19
C ASP A 493 27.43 -21.03 -30.30
N TYR A 494 26.88 -20.39 -29.27
CA TYR A 494 25.96 -20.98 -28.30
C TYR A 494 24.50 -20.70 -28.62
N GLY A 495 24.23 -20.14 -29.80
CA GLY A 495 22.90 -19.78 -30.27
C GLY A 495 22.44 -18.40 -29.81
N PRO A 496 21.13 -18.11 -29.95
CA PRO A 496 20.58 -16.80 -29.66
C PRO A 496 20.75 -16.41 -28.18
N ASP A 497 20.74 -15.10 -27.93
CA ASP A 497 20.75 -14.54 -26.59
C ASP A 497 19.62 -15.10 -25.72
N VAL A 498 19.84 -15.10 -24.40
CA VAL A 498 18.90 -15.69 -23.44
C VAL A 498 17.58 -14.92 -23.46
N THR A 499 16.47 -15.51 -23.87
CA THR A 499 15.20 -14.77 -23.79
C THR A 499 14.66 -14.79 -22.36
N ILE A 500 14.61 -13.63 -21.70
CA ILE A 500 13.90 -13.41 -20.43
C ILE A 500 12.75 -12.46 -20.70
N SER A 501 11.52 -12.91 -20.44
CA SER A 501 10.33 -12.08 -20.62
C SER A 501 9.60 -11.88 -19.30
N PHE A 502 9.21 -10.66 -18.99
CA PHE A 502 8.48 -10.31 -17.78
C PHE A 502 7.00 -10.08 -18.12
N ARG A 503 6.11 -10.63 -17.30
CA ARG A 503 4.66 -10.53 -17.46
C ARG A 503 4.05 -10.06 -16.15
N SER A 504 4.01 -8.74 -15.96
CA SER A 504 3.50 -8.08 -14.76
C SER A 504 2.09 -8.54 -14.36
N CYS A 505 1.23 -8.79 -15.35
CA CYS A 505 -0.16 -9.19 -15.17
C CYS A 505 -0.34 -10.52 -14.41
N PHE A 506 0.65 -11.39 -14.47
CA PHE A 506 0.63 -12.71 -13.84
C PHE A 506 1.65 -12.85 -12.70
N LYS A 507 2.42 -11.79 -12.42
CA LYS A 507 3.61 -11.86 -11.55
C LYS A 507 4.53 -13.00 -11.97
N THR A 508 4.74 -13.10 -13.28
CA THR A 508 5.46 -14.20 -13.89
C THR A 508 6.61 -13.64 -14.71
N PHE A 509 7.76 -14.29 -14.68
CA PHE A 509 8.77 -14.13 -15.70
C PHE A 509 9.11 -15.49 -16.29
N SER A 510 9.44 -15.51 -17.58
CA SER A 510 9.82 -16.71 -18.30
C SER A 510 11.28 -16.62 -18.70
N ILE A 511 12.01 -17.71 -18.51
CA ILE A 511 13.39 -17.88 -18.97
C ILE A 511 13.42 -19.04 -19.96
N THR A 512 13.96 -18.80 -21.16
CA THR A 512 14.21 -19.87 -22.12
C THR A 512 15.54 -20.56 -21.79
N ASN A 513 15.48 -21.84 -21.46
CA ASN A 513 16.63 -22.72 -21.31
C ASN A 513 17.13 -23.15 -22.69
N ASN A 514 18.14 -22.43 -23.18
CA ASN A 514 18.91 -22.73 -24.39
C ASN A 514 20.39 -22.97 -24.04
N ALA A 515 21.21 -23.33 -25.04
CA ALA A 515 22.64 -23.59 -24.82
C ALA A 515 23.41 -22.37 -24.31
N ARG A 516 23.07 -21.16 -24.78
CA ARG A 516 23.65 -19.90 -24.28
C ARG A 516 23.42 -19.70 -22.79
N LEU A 517 22.20 -19.94 -22.28
CA LEU A 517 21.90 -19.86 -20.85
C LEU A 517 22.73 -20.87 -20.06
N ARG A 518 22.79 -22.13 -20.52
CA ARG A 518 23.58 -23.17 -19.84
C ARG A 518 25.04 -22.78 -19.74
N TRP A 519 25.62 -22.29 -20.84
CA TRP A 519 26.99 -21.80 -20.86
C TRP A 519 27.22 -20.66 -19.86
N LEU A 520 26.33 -19.66 -19.83
CA LEU A 520 26.42 -18.55 -18.87
C LEU A 520 26.41 -19.05 -17.43
N LEU A 521 25.47 -19.93 -17.10
CA LEU A 521 25.30 -20.47 -15.75
C LEU A 521 26.44 -21.41 -15.31
N MET A 522 27.07 -22.12 -16.24
CA MET A 522 28.15 -23.07 -15.95
C MET A 522 29.55 -22.42 -15.95
N LYS A 523 29.74 -21.36 -16.74
CA LYS A 523 31.03 -20.67 -16.87
C LYS A 523 31.34 -19.78 -15.66
N GLU A 524 30.31 -19.21 -15.06
CA GLU A 524 30.45 -18.25 -13.97
C GLU A 524 30.18 -18.92 -12.61
N ASP A 525 30.89 -18.47 -11.59
CA ASP A 525 30.63 -18.82 -10.20
C ASP A 525 30.21 -17.53 -9.48
N PRO A 526 28.94 -17.39 -9.05
CA PRO A 526 28.45 -16.16 -8.44
C PRO A 526 29.15 -15.93 -7.10
N LYS A 527 30.11 -14.99 -7.08
CA LYS A 527 30.88 -14.61 -5.89
C LYS A 527 30.35 -13.30 -5.30
N PRO A 528 30.20 -13.19 -3.98
CA PRO A 528 29.76 -11.96 -3.33
C PRO A 528 30.61 -10.75 -3.75
N GLY A 529 29.96 -9.63 -4.08
CA GLY A 529 30.63 -8.40 -4.51
C GLY A 529 31.13 -8.42 -5.96
N SER A 530 30.71 -9.40 -6.76
CA SER A 530 31.01 -9.46 -8.19
C SER A 530 29.72 -9.61 -9.00
N ASP A 531 29.60 -8.84 -10.08
CA ASP A 531 28.51 -9.03 -11.02
C ASP A 531 28.81 -10.18 -11.97
N THR A 532 27.74 -10.90 -12.32
CA THR A 532 27.76 -11.97 -13.31
C THR A 532 27.26 -11.44 -14.65
N GLU A 533 27.68 -12.05 -15.76
CA GLU A 533 27.13 -11.77 -17.09
C GLU A 533 25.62 -12.04 -17.10
N PHE A 534 25.18 -13.12 -16.45
CA PHE A 534 23.76 -13.41 -16.29
C PHE A 534 23.02 -12.33 -15.46
N GLY A 535 23.62 -11.83 -14.38
CA GLY A 535 23.03 -10.76 -13.56
C GLY A 535 22.88 -9.45 -14.35
N SER A 536 23.92 -9.09 -15.12
CA SER A 536 23.88 -7.94 -16.03
C SER A 536 22.79 -8.10 -17.10
N TYR A 537 22.65 -9.32 -17.62
CA TYR A 537 21.63 -9.65 -18.61
C TYR A 537 20.21 -9.52 -18.05
N ILE A 538 19.93 -10.09 -16.86
CA ILE A 538 18.65 -9.90 -16.16
C ILE A 538 18.36 -8.41 -15.95
N HIS A 539 19.35 -7.65 -15.51
CA HIS A 539 19.19 -6.23 -15.25
C HIS A 539 18.78 -5.46 -16.50
N GLY A 540 19.47 -5.71 -17.62
CA GLY A 540 19.13 -5.13 -18.92
C GLY A 540 17.70 -5.45 -19.35
N GLN A 541 17.26 -6.70 -19.18
CA GLN A 541 15.89 -7.11 -19.51
C GLN A 541 14.82 -6.49 -18.60
N LEU A 542 15.12 -6.28 -17.31
CA LEU A 542 14.25 -5.54 -16.40
C LEU A 542 14.10 -4.09 -16.81
N LEU A 543 15.21 -3.43 -17.18
CA LEU A 543 15.19 -2.05 -17.66
C LEU A 543 14.42 -1.92 -18.97
N ALA A 544 14.67 -2.81 -19.94
CA ALA A 544 13.96 -2.84 -21.22
C ALA A 544 12.45 -3.11 -21.04
N SER A 545 12.08 -4.03 -20.13
CA SER A 545 10.67 -4.28 -19.83
C SER A 545 10.01 -3.06 -19.21
N ARG A 546 10.72 -2.34 -18.34
CA ARG A 546 10.24 -1.09 -17.75
C ARG A 546 10.10 0.02 -18.80
N GLU A 547 11.04 0.12 -19.73
CA GLU A 547 10.94 1.03 -20.88
C GLU A 547 9.72 0.77 -21.71
N GLU A 548 9.49 -0.49 -22.10
CA GLU A 548 8.37 -0.86 -22.94
C GLU A 548 7.04 -0.35 -22.36
N TYR A 549 6.91 -0.28 -21.04
CA TYR A 549 5.75 0.34 -20.37
C TYR A 549 5.75 1.88 -20.39
N THR A 550 6.92 2.52 -20.38
CA THR A 550 7.05 3.99 -20.30
C THR A 550 7.19 4.72 -21.64
N SER A 551 7.77 4.09 -22.66
CA SER A 551 8.20 4.73 -23.92
C SER A 551 7.43 4.31 -25.16
N SER A 552 6.64 3.22 -25.10
CA SER A 552 5.64 2.92 -26.14
C SER A 552 4.56 3.99 -26.16
#